data_AF-A0A810QJ14-F1
#
_entry.id   AF-A0A810QJ14-F1
#
_cell.length_a   1.000
_cell.length_b   1.000
_cell.length_c   1.000
_cell.angle_alpha   90.00
_cell.angle_beta   90.00
_cell.angle_gamma   90.00
#
_symmetry.space_group_name_H-M   'P 1'
#
loop_
_entity.id
_entity.type
_entity.pdbx_description
1 polymer ?
#
loop_
_entity_poly.entity_id
_entity_poly.type
_entity_poly.pdbx_seq_one_letter_code
_entity_poly.pdbx_strand_id
1 'polypeptide(L)' 'MERLDAYEFHGIALLNKVKPHSEFRGPHKSGLAKMVAIGLGKHVVASVLHARGYAGRTRHIPRMAELFL' A
#
# COMPACT_ATOMS: atom_id res chain seq x y z
N MET A 1 3.77 27.67 0.55
CA MET A 1 2.92 26.72 1.27
C MET A 1 3.85 25.71 1.92
N GLU A 2 3.93 25.67 3.24
CA GLU A 2 4.76 24.70 3.95
C GLU A 2 4.22 23.29 3.74
N ARG A 3 5.13 22.31 3.68
CA ARG A 3 4.78 20.90 3.50
C ARG A 3 4.56 20.30 4.87
N LEU A 4 3.30 20.03 5.20
CA LEU A 4 2.92 19.28 6.39
C LEU A 4 2.93 17.78 6.07
N ASP A 5 3.45 16.98 7.00
CA ASP A 5 3.44 15.53 6.93
C ASP A 5 2.21 14.94 7.62
N ALA A 6 1.81 13.75 7.19
CA ALA A 6 0.54 13.15 7.58
C ALA A 6 0.41 12.82 9.09
N TYR A 7 1.53 12.71 9.80
CA TYR A 7 1.56 12.48 11.26
C TYR A 7 1.26 13.74 12.07
N GLU A 8 1.26 14.92 11.45
CA GLU A 8 0.94 16.19 12.10
C GLU A 8 -0.58 16.44 12.20
N PHE A 9 -1.39 15.52 11.65
CA PHE A 9 -2.84 15.57 11.69
C PHE A 9 -3.41 14.53 12.67
N HIS A 10 -4.61 14.78 13.19
CA HIS A 10 -5.36 13.84 14.05
C HIS A 10 -5.77 12.54 13.35
N GLY A 11 -5.62 12.46 12.03
CA GLY A 11 -5.96 11.27 11.26
C GLY A 11 -5.68 11.42 9.78
N ILE A 12 -5.65 10.27 9.09
CA ILE A 12 -5.40 10.17 7.66
C ILE A 12 -6.56 9.42 7.02
N ALA A 13 -7.21 10.03 6.02
CA ALA A 13 -8.25 9.38 5.23
C ALA A 13 -7.65 8.84 3.92
N LEU A 14 -7.72 7.53 3.71
CA LEU A 14 -7.30 6.91 2.46
C LEU A 14 -8.49 6.74 1.51
N LEU A 15 -8.40 7.35 0.33
CA LEU A 15 -9.33 7.12 -0.77
C LEU A 15 -8.66 6.28 -1.85
N ASN A 16 -9.37 5.29 -2.38
CA ASN A 16 -8.82 4.41 -3.41
C ASN A 16 -9.86 3.98 -4.44
N LYS A 17 -9.37 3.68 -5.64
CA LYS A 17 -10.11 2.92 -6.65
C LYS A 17 -9.73 1.45 -6.57
N VAL A 18 -10.72 0.56 -6.65
CA VAL A 18 -10.51 -0.87 -6.83
C VAL A 18 -10.48 -1.17 -8.33
N LYS A 19 -9.41 -1.80 -8.82
CA LYS A 19 -9.23 -2.17 -10.23
C LYS A 19 -8.53 -3.53 -10.32
N PRO A 20 -8.90 -4.41 -11.27
CA PRO A 20 -8.12 -5.60 -11.58
C PRO A 20 -6.65 -5.26 -11.89
N HIS A 21 -5.72 -6.00 -11.30
CA HIS A 21 -4.30 -5.92 -11.63
C HIS A 21 -3.97 -6.97 -12.70
N SER A 22 -3.24 -6.58 -13.73
CA SER A 22 -2.79 -7.47 -14.82
C SER A 22 -1.62 -8.37 -14.39
N GLU A 23 -0.71 -7.81 -13.60
CA GLU A 23 0.56 -8.46 -13.27
C GLU A 23 0.52 -9.48 -12.12
N PHE A 24 -0.47 -9.45 -11.22
CA PHE A 24 -0.53 -10.41 -10.11
C PHE A 24 -1.95 -10.73 -9.65
N ARG A 25 -2.12 -11.93 -9.10
CA ARG A 25 -3.41 -12.49 -8.65
C ARG A 25 -3.38 -12.72 -7.15
N GLY A 26 -4.54 -12.55 -6.51
CA GLY A 26 -4.71 -12.69 -5.07
C GLY A 26 -5.99 -12.01 -4.58
N PRO A 27 -6.39 -12.25 -3.32
CA PRO A 27 -7.58 -11.65 -2.71
C PRO A 27 -7.45 -10.12 -2.58
N HIS A 28 -6.23 -9.62 -2.34
CA HIS A 28 -5.94 -8.20 -2.24
C HIS A 28 -4.95 -7.77 -3.33
N LYS A 29 -5.43 -6.97 -4.29
CA LYS A 29 -4.64 -6.48 -5.43
C LYS A 29 -4.49 -4.97 -5.42
N SER A 30 -5.58 -4.28 -5.70
CA SER A 30 -5.79 -2.85 -5.45
C SER A 30 -6.60 -2.68 -4.17
N GLY A 31 -6.76 -1.46 -3.69
CA GLY A 31 -7.64 -1.18 -2.55
C GLY A 31 -6.92 -0.54 -1.40
N LEU A 32 -7.61 -0.43 -0.27
CA LEU A 32 -7.07 0.11 0.98
C LEU A 32 -5.78 -0.60 1.41
N ALA A 33 -5.72 -1.93 1.38
CA ALA A 33 -4.51 -2.66 1.77
C ALA A 33 -3.27 -2.25 0.95
N LYS A 34 -3.42 -2.02 -0.36
CA LYS A 34 -2.33 -1.51 -1.21
C LYS A 34 -1.98 -0.06 -0.89
N MET A 35 -2.98 0.77 -0.56
CA MET A 35 -2.75 2.17 -0.19
C MET A 35 -2.05 2.29 1.17
N VAL A 36 -2.41 1.47 2.15
CA VAL A 36 -1.73 1.41 3.45
C VAL A 36 -0.29 0.94 3.25
N ALA A 37 -0.07 -0.19 2.58
CA ALA A 37 1.28 -0.73 2.39
C ALA A 37 2.17 0.17 1.51
N ILE A 38 1.72 0.47 0.28
CA ILE A 38 2.54 1.16 -0.74
C ILE A 38 2.29 2.67 -0.74
N GLY A 39 1.06 3.11 -0.58
CA GLY A 39 0.72 4.54 -0.60
C GLY A 39 1.40 5.30 0.54
N LEU A 40 1.28 4.80 1.77
CA LEU A 40 1.95 5.40 2.94
C LEU A 40 3.46 5.11 2.97
N GLY A 41 3.86 3.90 2.56
CA GLY A 41 5.27 3.49 2.48
C GLY A 41 6.08 4.09 1.32
N LYS A 42 5.41 4.77 0.37
CA LYS A 42 5.96 5.47 -0.79
C LYS A 42 6.98 4.61 -1.58
N HIS A 43 8.02 5.25 -2.12
CA HIS A 43 9.00 4.63 -3.00
C HIS A 43 9.71 3.42 -2.36
N VAL A 44 10.07 3.51 -1.08
CA VAL A 44 10.83 2.46 -0.39
C VAL A 44 10.03 1.15 -0.34
N VAL A 45 8.78 1.20 0.11
CA VAL A 45 7.95 -0.01 0.18
C VAL A 45 7.58 -0.51 -1.21
N ALA A 46 7.34 0.39 -2.17
CA ALA A 46 7.10 0.02 -3.56
C ALA A 46 8.27 -0.79 -4.14
N SER A 47 9.51 -0.29 -3.99
CA SER A 47 10.73 -0.96 -4.47
C SER A 47 10.93 -2.32 -3.82
N VAL A 48 10.76 -2.44 -2.49
CA VAL A 48 10.90 -3.71 -1.77
C VAL A 48 9.87 -4.74 -2.24
N LEU A 49 8.61 -4.34 -2.40
CA LEU A 49 7.55 -5.26 -2.85
C LEU A 49 7.71 -5.66 -4.32
N HIS A 50 8.21 -4.76 -5.17
CA HIS A 50 8.53 -5.08 -6.56
C HIS A 50 9.70 -6.07 -6.66
N ALA A 51 10.76 -5.90 -5.86
CA ALA A 51 11.91 -6.81 -5.82
C ALA A 51 11.55 -8.24 -5.39
N ARG A 52 10.46 -8.41 -4.62
CA ARG A 52 9.96 -9.72 -4.18
C ARG A 52 9.08 -10.46 -5.20
N GLY A 53 8.86 -9.86 -6.37
CA GLY A 53 8.04 -10.45 -7.44
C GLY A 53 6.56 -10.64 -7.09
N TYR A 54 5.80 -11.25 -8.00
CA TYR A 54 4.34 -11.33 -7.92
C TYR A 54 3.81 -12.06 -6.68
N ALA A 55 4.37 -13.23 -6.36
CA ALA A 55 3.99 -14.00 -5.18
C ALA A 55 4.28 -13.22 -3.88
N GLY A 56 5.40 -12.48 -3.85
CA GLY A 56 5.75 -11.61 -2.74
C GLY A 56 4.71 -10.52 -2.52
N ARG A 57 4.26 -9.85 -3.58
CA ARG A 57 3.24 -8.78 -3.46
C ARG A 57 1.93 -9.29 -2.88
N THR A 58 1.42 -10.41 -3.36
CA THR A 58 0.17 -11.01 -2.88
C THR A 58 0.23 -11.35 -1.38
N ARG A 59 1.38 -11.85 -0.92
CA ARG A 59 1.58 -12.20 0.50
C ARG A 59 1.80 -10.98 1.40
N HIS A 60 2.56 -9.99 0.93
CA HIS A 60 3.08 -8.93 1.79
C HIS A 60 2.20 -7.68 1.85
N ILE A 61 1.44 -7.34 0.80
CA ILE A 61 0.51 -6.20 0.83
C ILE A 61 -0.48 -6.29 2.00
N PRO A 62 -1.26 -7.38 2.18
CA PRO A 62 -2.22 -7.46 3.29
C PRO A 62 -1.52 -7.45 4.66
N ARG A 63 -0.42 -8.19 4.80
CA ARG A 63 0.32 -8.27 6.07
C ARG A 63 0.94 -6.94 6.49
N MET A 64 1.39 -6.12 5.54
CA MET A 64 1.88 -4.78 5.83
C MET A 64 0.75 -3.82 6.19
N ALA A 65 -0.45 -4.01 5.63
CA ALA A 65 -1.61 -3.21 5.98
C ALA A 65 -2.11 -3.51 7.40
N GLU A 66 -2.04 -4.77 7.85
CA GLU A 66 -2.39 -5.18 9.22
C GLU A 66 -1.49 -4.54 10.28
N LEU A 67 -0.21 -4.28 9.99
CA LEU A 67 0.71 -3.61 10.92
C LEU A 67 0.35 -2.14 11.21
N PHE A 68 -0.54 -1.56 10.41
CA PHE A 68 -1.01 -0.19 10.55
C PHE A 68 -2.26 -0.06 11.43
N LEU A 69 -2.88 -1.19 11.81
CA LEU A 69 -4.08 -1.30 12.66
C LEU A 69 -3.69 -1.81 14.05
#